data_AF-A0A4Q5QDU6-F1
#
_entry.id   AF-A0A4Q5QDU6-F1
#
_cell.length_a   1.000
_cell.length_b   1.000
_cell.length_c   1.000
_cell.angle_alpha   90.00
_cell.angle_beta   90.00
_cell.angle_gamma   90.00
#
_symmetry.space_group_name_H-M   'P 1'
#
loop_
_entity.id
_entity.type
_entity.pdbx_description
1 polymer ?
#
loop_
_entity_poly.entity_id
_entity_poly.type
_entity_poly.pdbx_seq_one_letter_code
_entity_poly.pdbx_strand_id
1 'polypeptide(L)'
;MKVLLLSIYLVSFSLFCSAQKTYPAAAPLPAKNLTMFGRGLYPGDDATYQLLKKSEFTTVLLSSFYIHADGDLYSGDSHQPIIHNGKWIGDAAYVKRVRDLKKKSSVKRIEILLEGRWYGQPPNTFDFIRDWYDPAKTVGGIITGTGEQSTLYNICKVLKEVLNADAFCIDDESVYDTPSIIAMGKIAEKLNMHMTLCPFRINAYWKDILAASDK
;
A
#
# COMPACT_ATOMS: atom_id res chain seq x y z
N MET A 1 58.61 59.62 3.92
CA MET A 1 59.37 58.49 3.33
C MET A 1 58.62 57.20 3.66
N LYS A 2 58.42 56.32 2.67
CA LYS A 2 57.56 55.12 2.65
C LYS A 2 56.15 55.37 2.06
N VAL A 3 56.02 55.40 0.72
CA VAL A 3 55.88 54.24 -0.20
C VAL A 3 54.41 53.78 -0.17
N LEU A 4 53.54 54.21 -1.08
CA LEU A 4 53.47 53.80 -2.51
C LEU A 4 53.42 52.28 -2.64
N LEU A 5 52.25 51.66 -2.47
CA LEU A 5 51.90 50.32 -3.01
C LEU A 5 50.52 49.91 -2.47
N LEU A 6 49.45 50.53 -2.99
CA LEU A 6 48.09 50.03 -2.77
C LEU A 6 47.27 50.19 -4.07
N SER A 7 47.83 49.71 -5.17
CA SER A 7 47.21 49.87 -6.50
C SER A 7 47.46 48.67 -7.42
N ILE A 8 47.56 47.45 -6.89
CA ILE A 8 47.68 46.21 -7.71
C ILE A 8 46.93 45.03 -7.09
N TYR A 9 45.66 45.20 -6.74
CA TYR A 9 44.79 44.05 -6.39
C TYR A 9 43.38 44.21 -6.96
N LEU A 10 43.27 44.70 -8.19
CA LEU A 10 41.96 44.88 -8.84
C LEU A 10 42.00 44.70 -10.36
N VAL A 11 42.84 43.79 -10.87
CA VAL A 11 42.74 43.34 -12.27
C VAL A 11 43.24 41.89 -12.40
N SER A 12 42.40 40.91 -12.04
CA SER A 12 42.56 39.51 -12.50
C SER A 12 41.45 38.59 -11.94
N PHE A 13 40.18 38.96 -12.09
CA PHE A 13 39.08 38.01 -11.87
C PHE A 13 37.99 38.15 -12.93
N SER A 14 38.41 38.11 -14.18
CA SER A 14 37.50 38.10 -15.31
C SER A 14 38.17 37.34 -16.44
N LEU A 15 38.06 36.00 -16.40
CA LEU A 15 38.17 35.08 -17.54
C LEU A 15 38.04 33.61 -17.05
N PHE A 16 36.96 33.29 -16.36
CA PHE A 16 36.44 31.92 -16.34
C PHE A 16 34.93 31.98 -16.56
N CYS A 17 34.53 32.43 -17.76
CA CYS A 17 33.20 32.08 -18.27
C CYS A 17 33.27 30.59 -18.60
N SER A 18 32.96 29.75 -17.61
CA SER A 18 32.76 28.32 -17.83
C SER A 18 31.67 28.18 -18.90
N ALA A 19 31.98 27.50 -20.01
CA ALA A 19 30.97 27.06 -20.95
C ALA A 19 29.89 26.32 -20.15
N GLN A 20 28.69 26.90 -20.06
CA GLN A 20 27.56 26.22 -19.44
C GLN A 20 27.30 24.96 -20.27
N LYS A 21 27.55 23.79 -19.68
CA LYS A 21 27.11 22.51 -20.23
C LYS A 21 25.62 22.63 -20.48
N THR A 22 25.22 22.64 -21.74
CA THR A 22 23.82 22.50 -22.13
C THR A 22 23.44 21.06 -21.86
N TYR A 23 22.74 20.82 -20.76
CA TYR A 23 22.11 19.54 -20.51
C TYR A 23 20.87 19.42 -21.42
N PRO A 24 20.60 18.23 -21.98
CA PRO A 24 19.32 17.99 -22.63
C PRO A 24 18.19 18.31 -21.66
N ALA A 25 17.06 18.78 -22.19
CA ALA A 25 15.86 19.01 -21.39
C ALA A 25 15.57 17.74 -20.57
N ALA A 26 15.34 17.90 -19.27
CA ALA A 26 14.97 16.80 -18.40
C ALA A 26 13.81 16.04 -19.04
N ALA A 27 13.90 14.70 -19.06
CA ALA A 27 12.78 13.88 -19.50
C ALA A 27 11.51 14.32 -18.75
N PRO A 28 10.35 14.37 -19.42
CA PRO A 28 9.10 14.67 -18.74
C PRO A 28 8.99 13.73 -17.54
N LEU A 29 8.70 14.29 -16.37
CA LEU A 29 8.51 13.49 -15.17
C LEU A 29 7.48 12.40 -15.49
N PRO A 30 7.71 11.14 -15.09
CA PRO A 30 6.73 10.09 -15.29
C PRO A 30 5.38 10.53 -14.73
N ALA A 31 4.29 9.98 -15.28
CA ALA A 31 2.94 10.27 -14.82
C ALA A 31 2.91 10.29 -13.28
N LYS A 32 2.40 11.37 -12.69
CA LYS A 32 2.40 11.60 -11.22
C LYS A 32 1.61 10.48 -10.53
N ASN A 33 2.29 9.41 -10.14
CA ASN A 33 1.79 8.38 -9.23
C ASN A 33 2.08 8.85 -7.80
N LEU A 34 1.21 9.73 -7.30
CA LEU A 34 1.29 10.23 -5.95
C LEU A 34 0.41 9.35 -5.06
N THR A 35 1.04 8.67 -4.12
CA THR A 35 0.37 7.79 -3.16
C THR A 35 0.31 8.47 -1.79
N MET A 36 -0.89 8.52 -1.21
CA MET A 36 -1.10 8.88 0.20
C MET A 36 -1.24 7.60 1.02
N PHE A 37 -0.45 7.51 2.10
CA PHE A 37 -0.59 6.46 3.11
C PHE A 37 -1.58 6.93 4.18
N GLY A 38 -2.79 6.38 4.14
CA GLY A 38 -3.92 6.80 4.96
C GLY A 38 -4.15 5.90 6.15
N ARG A 39 -3.37 6.08 7.22
CA ARG A 39 -3.63 5.47 8.54
C ARG A 39 -4.72 6.25 9.28
N GLY A 40 -5.60 5.59 10.03
CA GLY A 40 -6.62 6.28 10.81
C GLY A 40 -7.86 6.70 10.01
N LEU A 41 -8.07 6.15 8.81
CA LEU A 41 -9.15 6.58 7.91
C LEU A 41 -10.48 5.87 8.17
N TYR A 42 -10.51 4.84 9.00
CA TYR A 42 -11.74 4.14 9.35
C TYR A 42 -12.29 4.62 10.71
N PRO A 43 -13.61 4.86 10.85
CA PRO A 43 -14.57 5.10 9.77
C PRO A 43 -14.39 6.49 9.12
N GLY A 44 -13.52 7.33 9.71
CA GLY A 44 -13.17 8.67 9.25
C GLY A 44 -14.34 9.65 9.26
N ASP A 45 -14.08 10.86 8.76
CA ASP A 45 -15.08 11.93 8.65
C ASP A 45 -15.11 12.56 7.25
N ASP A 46 -16.16 13.34 6.97
CA ASP A 46 -16.33 13.96 5.65
C ASP A 46 -15.24 14.99 5.36
N ALA A 47 -14.74 15.71 6.37
CA ALA A 47 -13.74 16.75 6.18
C ALA A 47 -12.41 16.17 5.65
N THR A 48 -11.94 15.10 6.27
CA THR A 48 -10.72 14.37 5.89
C THR A 48 -10.84 13.84 4.46
N TYR A 49 -11.96 13.22 4.11
CA TYR A 49 -12.17 12.71 2.75
C TYR A 49 -12.33 13.82 1.71
N GLN A 50 -12.88 15.00 2.07
CA GLN A 50 -12.85 16.16 1.17
C GLN A 50 -11.43 16.69 0.94
N LEU A 51 -10.57 16.67 1.97
CA LEU A 51 -9.16 17.03 1.81
C LEU A 51 -8.44 16.06 0.86
N LEU A 52 -8.64 14.75 1.03
CA LEU A 52 -8.07 13.73 0.13
C LEU A 52 -8.52 13.90 -1.33
N LYS A 53 -9.75 14.39 -1.56
CA LYS A 53 -10.21 14.68 -2.93
C LYS A 53 -9.53 15.88 -3.56
N LYS A 54 -9.01 16.81 -2.74
CA LYS A 54 -8.37 18.06 -3.17
C LYS A 54 -6.84 17.97 -3.19
N SER A 55 -6.25 16.88 -2.70
CA SER A 55 -4.81 16.74 -2.44
C SER A 55 -3.95 16.30 -3.63
N GLU A 56 -4.51 16.20 -4.83
CA GLU A 56 -3.84 15.72 -6.07
C GLU A 56 -3.26 14.29 -6.04
N PHE A 57 -3.29 13.59 -4.91
CA PHE A 57 -2.96 12.16 -4.84
C PHE A 57 -3.79 11.35 -5.82
N THR A 58 -3.14 10.40 -6.50
CA THR A 58 -3.75 9.51 -7.48
C THR A 58 -4.04 8.13 -6.90
N THR A 59 -3.34 7.77 -5.81
CA THR A 59 -3.54 6.55 -5.04
C THR A 59 -3.78 6.88 -3.57
N VAL A 60 -4.77 6.25 -2.96
CA VAL A 60 -4.95 6.25 -1.50
C VAL A 60 -4.82 4.82 -1.00
N LEU A 61 -3.82 4.59 -0.15
CA LEU A 61 -3.63 3.33 0.54
C LEU A 61 -4.30 3.43 1.91
N LEU A 62 -5.31 2.60 2.14
CA LEU A 62 -6.10 2.55 3.36
C LEU A 62 -5.40 1.61 4.33
N SER A 63 -4.99 2.15 5.48
CA SER A 63 -4.28 1.42 6.52
C SER A 63 -4.98 1.63 7.87
N SER A 64 -5.01 0.63 8.75
CA SER A 64 -4.51 -0.74 8.58
C SER A 64 -5.63 -1.76 8.70
N PHE A 65 -5.45 -2.92 8.08
CA PHE A 65 -6.39 -4.03 8.18
C PHE A 65 -5.72 -5.30 8.65
N TYR A 66 -6.41 -6.04 9.51
CA TYR A 66 -5.91 -7.26 10.15
C TYR A 66 -6.90 -8.39 9.94
N ILE A 67 -6.39 -9.56 9.55
CA ILE A 67 -7.16 -10.79 9.52
C ILE A 67 -7.07 -11.45 10.90
N HIS A 68 -8.21 -11.92 11.41
CA HIS A 68 -8.30 -12.65 12.66
C HIS A 68 -8.55 -14.14 12.42
N ALA A 69 -8.32 -14.97 13.44
CA ALA A 69 -8.29 -16.43 13.33
C ALA A 69 -9.61 -17.09 12.86
N ASP A 70 -10.73 -16.39 13.01
CA ASP A 70 -12.08 -16.81 12.61
C ASP A 70 -12.44 -16.41 11.17
N GLY A 71 -11.52 -15.76 10.45
CA GLY A 71 -11.75 -15.30 9.09
C GLY A 71 -12.39 -13.91 9.00
N ASP A 72 -12.52 -13.22 10.14
CA ASP A 72 -12.96 -11.84 10.18
C ASP A 72 -11.83 -10.89 9.79
N LEU A 73 -12.22 -9.73 9.24
CA LEU A 73 -11.30 -8.63 8.98
C LEU A 73 -11.65 -7.46 9.90
N TYR A 74 -10.62 -6.89 10.52
CA TYR A 74 -10.71 -5.70 11.36
C TYR A 74 -9.98 -4.55 10.69
N SER A 75 -10.45 -3.32 10.93
CA SER A 75 -9.60 -2.15 10.79
C SER A 75 -8.82 -1.93 12.08
N GLY A 76 -7.59 -1.42 11.99
CA GLY A 76 -6.80 -1.01 13.16
C GLY A 76 -7.42 0.07 14.03
N ASP A 77 -8.40 0.78 13.47
CA ASP A 77 -9.14 1.83 14.17
C ASP A 77 -10.47 1.30 14.76
N SER A 78 -10.72 -0.01 14.71
CA SER A 78 -11.96 -0.62 15.19
C SER A 78 -11.72 -1.79 16.14
N HIS A 79 -12.56 -1.86 17.18
CA HIS A 79 -12.65 -3.03 18.07
C HIS A 79 -13.68 -4.07 17.61
N GLN A 80 -14.36 -3.82 16.49
CA GLN A 80 -15.38 -4.70 15.92
C GLN A 80 -14.96 -5.12 14.51
N PRO A 81 -15.36 -6.32 14.07
CA PRO A 81 -15.07 -6.75 12.71
C PRO A 81 -15.78 -5.85 11.71
N ILE A 82 -15.13 -5.62 10.58
CA ILE A 82 -15.70 -4.90 9.44
C ILE A 82 -16.09 -5.85 8.30
N ILE A 83 -15.49 -7.03 8.27
CA ILE A 83 -15.96 -8.19 7.52
C ILE A 83 -16.15 -9.30 8.53
N HIS A 84 -17.35 -9.87 8.55
CA HIS A 84 -17.70 -11.00 9.40
C HIS A 84 -18.45 -12.05 8.59
N ASN A 85 -18.10 -13.33 8.77
CA ASN A 85 -18.70 -14.42 7.99
C ASN A 85 -18.71 -14.13 6.48
N GLY A 86 -17.63 -13.51 6.00
CA GLY A 86 -17.48 -13.20 4.59
C GLY A 86 -18.38 -12.10 4.05
N LYS A 87 -18.96 -11.25 4.90
CA LYS A 87 -19.80 -10.12 4.50
C LYS A 87 -19.32 -8.84 5.16
N TRP A 88 -19.43 -7.72 4.44
CA TRP A 88 -19.19 -6.41 5.04
C TRP A 88 -20.24 -6.09 6.11
N ILE A 89 -19.77 -5.79 7.31
CA ILE A 89 -20.59 -5.33 8.45
C ILE A 89 -20.08 -4.00 9.03
N GLY A 90 -19.00 -3.44 8.45
CA GLY A 90 -18.44 -2.15 8.87
C GLY A 90 -19.32 -0.95 8.50
N ASP A 91 -18.84 0.24 8.86
CA ASP A 91 -19.58 1.49 8.70
C ASP A 91 -19.94 1.79 7.22
N ALA A 92 -21.23 2.01 6.94
CA ALA A 92 -21.71 2.28 5.58
C ALA A 92 -21.31 3.67 5.07
N ALA A 93 -21.13 4.66 5.95
CA ALA A 93 -20.67 5.98 5.56
C ALA A 93 -19.19 5.96 5.14
N TYR A 94 -18.35 5.14 5.78
CA TYR A 94 -16.99 4.86 5.35
C TYR A 94 -16.95 4.30 3.93
N VAL A 95 -17.78 3.29 3.62
CA VAL A 95 -17.90 2.74 2.25
C VAL A 95 -18.23 3.84 1.24
N LYS A 96 -19.21 4.70 1.56
CA LYS A 96 -19.57 5.83 0.70
C LYS A 96 -18.40 6.79 0.51
N ARG A 97 -17.70 7.16 1.59
CA ARG A 97 -16.54 8.07 1.57
C ARG A 97 -15.41 7.53 0.69
N VAL A 98 -15.01 6.27 0.89
CA VAL A 98 -13.96 5.61 0.10
C VAL A 98 -14.33 5.58 -1.38
N ARG A 99 -15.56 5.14 -1.72
CA ARG A 99 -15.99 5.11 -3.13
C ARG A 99 -16.10 6.50 -3.74
N ASP A 100 -16.47 7.50 -2.96
CA ASP A 100 -16.56 8.90 -3.41
C ASP A 100 -15.19 9.55 -3.63
N LEU A 101 -14.09 8.97 -3.11
CA LEU A 101 -12.73 9.42 -3.43
C LEU A 101 -12.47 9.33 -4.92
N LYS A 102 -12.92 8.27 -5.61
CA LYS A 102 -12.67 8.10 -7.06
C LYS A 102 -13.53 9.00 -7.96
N LYS A 103 -14.46 9.78 -7.39
CA LYS A 103 -15.39 10.65 -8.12
C LYS A 103 -14.98 12.10 -8.04
N LYS A 104 -14.86 12.79 -9.18
CA LYS A 104 -14.51 14.23 -9.23
C LYS A 104 -13.25 14.56 -8.41
N SER A 105 -12.20 13.75 -8.55
CA SER A 105 -10.89 13.93 -7.92
C SER A 105 -9.78 13.33 -8.82
N SER A 106 -8.53 13.53 -8.40
CA SER A 106 -7.34 12.87 -8.94
C SER A 106 -7.22 11.39 -8.55
N VAL A 107 -7.85 10.94 -7.47
CA VAL A 107 -7.72 9.56 -6.97
C VAL A 107 -8.32 8.59 -7.97
N LYS A 108 -7.49 7.67 -8.48
CA LYS A 108 -7.88 6.59 -9.40
C LYS A 108 -7.69 5.21 -8.80
N ARG A 109 -6.88 5.09 -7.76
CA ARG A 109 -6.51 3.81 -7.16
C ARG A 109 -6.73 3.81 -5.64
N ILE A 110 -7.37 2.77 -5.14
CA ILE A 110 -7.51 2.47 -3.72
C ILE A 110 -6.72 1.19 -3.43
N GLU A 111 -5.80 1.24 -2.48
CA GLU A 111 -5.10 0.05 -1.99
C GLU A 111 -5.51 -0.27 -0.56
N ILE A 112 -5.58 -1.56 -0.22
CA ILE A 112 -5.83 -2.01 1.14
C ILE A 112 -4.52 -2.57 1.70
N LEU A 113 -3.99 -1.95 2.76
CA LEU A 113 -2.81 -2.48 3.44
C LEU A 113 -3.21 -3.53 4.47
N LEU A 114 -2.69 -4.74 4.27
CA LEU A 114 -2.75 -5.83 5.23
C LEU A 114 -1.51 -5.73 6.11
N GLU A 115 -1.71 -5.43 7.39
CA GLU A 115 -0.59 -5.19 8.30
C GLU A 115 -0.20 -6.46 9.06
N GLY A 116 1.11 -6.71 9.12
CA GLY A 116 1.69 -7.87 9.79
C GLY A 116 2.12 -7.61 11.22
N ARG A 117 2.10 -6.34 11.67
CA ARG A 117 2.65 -5.96 12.97
C ARG A 117 1.70 -5.13 13.81
N TRP A 118 0.86 -5.81 14.57
CA TRP A 118 0.42 -5.26 15.85
C TRP A 118 1.44 -5.67 16.92
N TYR A 119 1.99 -4.72 17.69
CA TYR A 119 3.02 -5.00 18.69
C TYR A 119 2.52 -6.07 19.69
N GLY A 120 3.15 -7.26 19.71
CA GLY A 120 2.91 -8.31 20.71
C GLY A 120 1.77 -9.29 20.43
N GLN A 121 1.29 -9.46 19.20
CA GLN A 121 0.15 -10.33 18.88
C GLN A 121 0.44 -11.37 17.77
N PRO A 122 1.23 -12.43 18.03
CA PRO A 122 1.12 -13.66 17.26
C PRO A 122 -0.07 -14.52 17.75
N PRO A 123 -0.84 -15.17 16.87
CA PRO A 123 -0.73 -15.14 15.40
C PRO A 123 -1.26 -13.83 14.81
N ASN A 124 -0.61 -13.33 13.76
CA ASN A 124 -1.05 -12.13 13.04
C ASN A 124 -1.60 -12.44 11.63
N THR A 125 -1.99 -11.40 10.88
CA THR A 125 -2.49 -11.49 9.50
C THR A 125 -1.70 -12.47 8.62
N PHE A 126 -0.36 -12.41 8.66
CA PHE A 126 0.49 -13.25 7.81
C PHE A 126 0.70 -14.66 8.35
N ASP A 127 0.49 -14.90 9.64
CA ASP A 127 0.41 -16.27 10.15
C ASP A 127 -0.84 -16.98 9.59
N PHE A 128 -1.96 -16.26 9.54
CA PHE A 128 -3.20 -16.78 8.95
C PHE A 128 -3.06 -16.97 7.44
N ILE A 129 -2.46 -16.01 6.72
CA ILE A 129 -2.22 -16.16 5.27
C ILE A 129 -1.32 -17.36 4.98
N ARG A 130 -0.21 -17.53 5.71
CA ARG A 130 0.68 -18.70 5.60
C ARG A 130 -0.07 -19.99 5.87
N ASP A 131 -0.96 -19.99 6.85
CA ASP A 131 -1.67 -21.21 7.23
C ASP A 131 -2.81 -21.53 6.27
N TRP A 132 -3.47 -20.53 5.68
CA TRP A 132 -4.72 -20.74 4.95
C TRP A 132 -4.56 -20.84 3.45
N TYR A 133 -3.40 -20.50 2.87
CA TYR A 133 -3.23 -20.55 1.41
C TYR A 133 -3.21 -21.98 0.85
N ASP A 134 -2.82 -22.98 1.65
CA ASP A 134 -2.71 -24.38 1.23
C ASP A 134 -4.05 -25.12 1.42
N PRO A 135 -4.73 -25.54 0.33
CA PRO A 135 -6.00 -26.26 0.43
C PRO A 135 -5.89 -27.63 1.12
N ALA A 136 -4.68 -28.19 1.28
CA ALA A 136 -4.49 -29.43 2.03
C ALA A 136 -4.53 -29.24 3.55
N LYS A 137 -4.34 -28.00 4.04
CA LYS A 137 -4.39 -27.71 5.48
C LYS A 137 -5.83 -27.64 5.96
N THR A 138 -6.13 -28.28 7.08
CA THR A 138 -7.42 -28.17 7.75
C THR A 138 -7.30 -27.18 8.90
N VAL A 139 -8.11 -26.12 8.88
CA VAL A 139 -8.22 -25.13 9.94
C VAL A 139 -9.70 -24.98 10.30
N GLY A 140 -10.04 -25.12 11.59
CA GLY A 140 -11.44 -25.10 12.03
C GLY A 140 -12.13 -23.78 11.67
N GLY A 141 -13.30 -23.86 11.01
CA GLY A 141 -14.07 -22.69 10.59
C GLY A 141 -13.54 -21.96 9.35
N ILE A 142 -12.41 -22.40 8.78
CA ILE A 142 -11.76 -21.74 7.65
C ILE A 142 -11.76 -22.67 6.43
N ILE A 143 -12.18 -22.14 5.29
CA ILE A 143 -12.03 -22.83 4.00
C ILE A 143 -10.67 -22.42 3.43
N THR A 144 -9.69 -23.30 3.52
CA THR A 144 -8.32 -23.07 3.05
C THR A 144 -8.21 -23.14 1.52
N GLY A 145 -7.08 -22.65 0.99
CA GLY A 145 -6.81 -22.52 -0.43
C GLY A 145 -6.95 -21.10 -0.97
N THR A 146 -6.80 -20.97 -2.29
CA THR A 146 -6.91 -19.70 -3.05
C THR A 146 -8.04 -19.72 -4.08
N GLY A 147 -8.93 -20.72 -4.00
CA GLY A 147 -10.11 -20.83 -4.85
C GLY A 147 -11.20 -19.84 -4.45
N GLU A 148 -12.21 -19.65 -5.30
CA GLU A 148 -13.27 -18.65 -5.06
C GLU A 148 -14.12 -18.92 -3.82
N GLN A 149 -14.06 -20.14 -3.29
CA GLN A 149 -14.74 -20.56 -2.06
C GLN A 149 -13.88 -20.38 -0.80
N SER A 150 -12.60 -20.04 -0.94
CA SER A 150 -11.70 -19.93 0.22
C SER A 150 -11.95 -18.66 1.03
N THR A 151 -11.65 -18.73 2.32
CA THR A 151 -11.81 -17.60 3.24
C THR A 151 -10.95 -16.40 2.79
N LEU A 152 -9.69 -16.63 2.41
CA LEU A 152 -8.80 -15.58 1.91
C LEU A 152 -9.34 -14.89 0.65
N TYR A 153 -9.81 -15.69 -0.33
CA TYR A 153 -10.39 -15.13 -1.55
C TYR A 153 -11.61 -14.26 -1.24
N ASN A 154 -12.48 -14.73 -0.35
CA ASN A 154 -13.71 -14.02 -0.05
C ASN A 154 -13.47 -12.70 0.71
N ILE A 155 -12.50 -12.63 1.63
CA ILE A 155 -12.07 -11.37 2.27
C ILE A 155 -11.64 -10.37 1.19
N CYS A 156 -10.76 -10.79 0.28
CA CYS A 156 -10.28 -9.96 -0.82
C CYS A 156 -11.42 -9.51 -1.75
N LYS A 157 -12.34 -10.41 -2.08
CA LYS A 157 -13.52 -10.12 -2.90
C LYS A 157 -14.42 -9.07 -2.27
N VAL A 158 -14.71 -9.18 -0.97
CA VAL A 158 -15.53 -8.19 -0.27
C VAL A 158 -14.87 -6.81 -0.32
N LEU A 159 -13.56 -6.72 -0.07
CA LEU A 159 -12.83 -5.45 -0.17
C LEU A 159 -12.87 -4.86 -1.58
N LYS A 160 -12.71 -5.71 -2.61
CA LYS A 160 -12.87 -5.32 -4.02
C LYS A 160 -14.25 -4.74 -4.29
N GLU A 161 -15.30 -5.48 -3.97
CA GLU A 161 -16.66 -5.14 -4.37
C GLU A 161 -17.22 -3.97 -3.57
N VAL A 162 -17.01 -3.97 -2.25
CA VAL A 162 -17.58 -2.98 -1.34
C VAL A 162 -16.81 -1.67 -1.39
N LEU A 163 -15.49 -1.71 -1.23
CA LEU A 163 -14.65 -0.50 -1.21
C LEU A 163 -14.20 -0.04 -2.59
N ASN A 164 -14.45 -0.84 -3.64
CA ASN A 164 -13.89 -0.62 -4.98
C ASN A 164 -12.35 -0.59 -4.95
N ALA A 165 -11.75 -1.48 -4.15
CA ALA A 165 -10.31 -1.62 -4.03
C ALA A 165 -9.68 -2.06 -5.36
N ASP A 166 -8.50 -1.55 -5.65
CA ASP A 166 -7.74 -1.84 -6.86
C ASP A 166 -6.51 -2.69 -6.58
N ALA A 167 -6.01 -2.67 -5.33
CA ALA A 167 -4.86 -3.48 -4.92
C ALA A 167 -4.89 -3.86 -3.44
N PHE A 168 -4.09 -4.86 -3.08
CA PHE A 168 -3.63 -5.09 -1.72
C PHE A 168 -2.17 -4.66 -1.59
N CYS A 169 -1.81 -4.06 -0.45
CA CYS A 169 -0.43 -3.80 -0.07
C CYS A 169 -0.01 -4.76 1.04
N ILE A 170 1.06 -5.52 0.80
CA ILE A 170 1.60 -6.51 1.72
C ILE A 170 2.62 -5.84 2.63
N ASP A 171 2.26 -5.65 3.89
CA ASP A 171 3.12 -5.09 4.94
C ASP A 171 3.52 -6.17 5.96
N ASP A 172 4.13 -7.25 5.43
CA ASP A 172 4.61 -8.37 6.23
C ASP A 172 5.97 -8.06 6.87
N GLU A 173 5.90 -7.57 8.10
CA GLU A 173 7.09 -7.33 8.93
C GLU A 173 7.43 -8.51 9.85
N SER A 174 6.77 -9.67 9.70
CA SER A 174 6.71 -10.68 10.77
C SER A 174 7.02 -12.12 10.34
N VAL A 175 6.33 -12.65 9.33
CA VAL A 175 6.33 -14.08 9.00
C VAL A 175 7.30 -14.39 7.87
N TYR A 176 7.37 -13.53 6.85
CA TYR A 176 8.26 -13.64 5.70
C TYR A 176 8.13 -14.99 4.95
N ASP A 177 6.90 -15.49 4.79
CA ASP A 177 6.63 -16.74 4.04
C ASP A 177 6.35 -16.46 2.56
N THR A 178 7.37 -16.64 1.72
CA THR A 178 7.30 -16.34 0.28
C THR A 178 6.15 -17.07 -0.45
N PRO A 179 5.95 -18.39 -0.26
CA PRO A 179 4.89 -19.12 -0.96
C PRO A 179 3.49 -18.54 -0.72
N SER A 180 3.18 -18.15 0.51
CA SER A 180 1.87 -17.61 0.86
C SER A 180 1.60 -16.24 0.23
N ILE A 181 2.60 -15.36 0.14
CA ILE A 181 2.42 -14.06 -0.55
C ILE A 181 2.30 -14.21 -2.05
N ILE A 182 3.04 -15.14 -2.66
CA ILE A 182 2.83 -15.49 -4.07
C ILE A 182 1.39 -16.00 -4.28
N ALA A 183 0.86 -16.78 -3.34
CA ALA A 183 -0.51 -17.26 -3.38
C ALA A 183 -1.54 -16.11 -3.26
N MET A 184 -1.27 -15.09 -2.44
CA MET A 184 -2.07 -13.85 -2.40
C MET A 184 -2.06 -13.10 -3.75
N GLY A 185 -0.92 -13.07 -4.45
CA GLY A 185 -0.83 -12.51 -5.81
C GLY A 185 -1.80 -13.18 -6.79
N LYS A 186 -1.95 -14.51 -6.71
CA LYS A 186 -2.91 -15.27 -7.53
C LYS A 186 -4.37 -14.95 -7.18
N ILE A 187 -4.67 -14.65 -5.92
CA ILE A 187 -6.01 -14.18 -5.52
C ILE A 187 -6.27 -12.80 -6.13
N ALA A 188 -5.29 -11.88 -6.06
CA ALA A 188 -5.40 -10.55 -6.65
C ALA A 188 -5.64 -10.62 -8.17
N GLU A 189 -4.88 -11.47 -8.88
CA GLU A 189 -5.07 -11.73 -10.31
C GLU A 189 -6.50 -12.16 -10.65
N LYS A 190 -7.04 -13.17 -9.94
CA LYS A 190 -8.42 -13.65 -10.14
C LYS A 190 -9.48 -12.57 -9.90
N LEU A 191 -9.20 -11.61 -9.02
CA LEU A 191 -10.09 -10.49 -8.70
C LEU A 191 -9.85 -9.26 -9.60
N ASN A 192 -8.94 -9.35 -10.57
CA ASN A 192 -8.47 -8.23 -11.38
C ASN A 192 -8.05 -7.03 -10.48
N MET A 193 -7.19 -7.34 -9.53
CA MET A 193 -6.54 -6.43 -8.60
C MET A 193 -5.03 -6.55 -8.74
N HIS A 194 -4.33 -5.50 -8.31
CA HIS A 194 -2.88 -5.52 -8.19
C HIS A 194 -2.46 -5.97 -6.78
N MET A 195 -1.18 -6.30 -6.64
CA MET A 195 -0.52 -6.46 -5.35
C MET A 195 0.69 -5.52 -5.30
N THR A 196 0.82 -4.76 -4.23
CA THR A 196 1.99 -3.92 -3.91
C THR A 196 2.64 -4.46 -2.64
N LEU A 197 3.89 -4.07 -2.42
CA LEU A 197 4.71 -4.54 -1.32
C LEU A 197 5.12 -3.34 -0.46
N CYS A 198 5.21 -3.51 0.84
CA CYS A 198 5.84 -2.59 1.78
C CYS A 198 7.11 -3.26 2.33
N PRO A 199 8.26 -3.19 1.62
CA PRO A 199 9.41 -3.99 2.00
C PRO A 199 10.02 -3.59 3.35
N PHE A 200 10.18 -4.57 4.23
CA PHE A 200 10.86 -4.42 5.53
C PHE A 200 11.92 -5.52 5.73
N ARG A 201 13.11 -5.13 6.22
CA ARG A 201 14.26 -5.95 6.68
C ARG A 201 14.82 -7.06 5.75
N ILE A 202 14.02 -8.01 5.30
CA ILE A 202 14.48 -9.24 4.62
C ILE A 202 14.43 -9.06 3.10
N ASN A 203 15.46 -8.45 2.53
CA ASN A 203 15.50 -8.14 1.09
C ASN A 203 15.33 -9.35 0.15
N ALA A 204 15.82 -10.54 0.54
CA ALA A 204 15.70 -11.74 -0.28
C ALA A 204 14.22 -12.15 -0.46
N TYR A 205 13.45 -12.17 0.63
CA TYR A 205 12.02 -12.45 0.63
C TYR A 205 11.25 -11.57 -0.36
N TRP A 206 11.43 -10.25 -0.31
CA TRP A 206 10.75 -9.32 -1.21
C TRP A 206 11.16 -9.48 -2.68
N LYS A 207 12.44 -9.78 -2.93
CA LYS A 207 12.93 -10.04 -4.30
C LYS A 207 12.35 -11.31 -4.89
N ASP A 208 12.22 -12.37 -4.09
CA ASP A 208 11.64 -13.62 -4.55
C ASP A 208 10.16 -13.46 -4.91
N ILE A 209 9.40 -12.68 -4.14
CA ILE A 209 8.01 -12.34 -4.46
C ILE A 209 7.91 -11.57 -5.77
N LEU A 210 8.74 -10.55 -5.97
CA LEU A 210 8.76 -9.75 -7.21
C LEU A 210 9.09 -10.64 -8.43
N ALA A 211 10.15 -11.46 -8.33
CA ALA A 211 10.56 -12.34 -9.41
C ALA A 211 9.50 -13.40 -9.80
N ALA A 212 8.63 -13.77 -8.87
CA ALA A 212 7.52 -14.67 -9.13
C ALA A 212 6.29 -13.97 -9.73
N SER A 213 6.16 -12.65 -9.55
CA SER A 213 4.99 -11.86 -9.98
C SER A 213 5.13 -11.23 -11.37
N ASP A 214 6.34 -11.22 -11.95
CA ASP A 214 6.64 -10.70 -13.30
C ASP A 214 6.41 -11.75 -14.43
N LYS A 215 5.75 -12.87 -14.12
CA LYS A 215 5.47 -13.98 -15.06
C LYS A 215 3.99 -14.08 -15.37
#